data_AF-A0A938S5B5-F1
#
_entry.id   AF-A0A938S5B5-F1
#
_cell.length_a   1.000
_cell.length_b   1.000
_cell.length_c   1.000
_cell.angle_alpha   90.00
_cell.angle_beta   90.00
_cell.angle_gamma   90.00
#
_symmetry.space_group_name_H-M   'P 1'
#
loop_
_entity.id
_entity.type
_entity.pdbx_description
1 polymer ?
#
loop_
_entity_poly.entity_id
_entity_poly.type
_entity_poly.pdbx_seq_one_letter_code
_entity_poly.pdbx_strand_id
1 'polypeptide(L)'
;MRYPKWVTAQDLDRWAATLQAKGTLPELVRRLVWATVPQEHLLKVDFPSEAEIHRPGYDGTTVTRKGTIFVPEGVGFWELGCDVNDPKGKAQRDYDTRVSEHNQRIEDGEHEDLSQATFVAVTARRLPASRELG
;
A
#
# COMPACT_ATOMS: atom_id res chain seq x y z
N MET A 1 -19.88 19.04 24.76
CA MET A 1 -18.84 18.70 23.77
C MET A 1 -18.70 17.18 23.77
N ARG A 2 -19.03 16.50 22.67
CA ARG A 2 -18.97 15.03 22.59
C ARG A 2 -17.56 14.66 22.14
N TYR A 3 -16.80 13.95 22.97
CA TYR A 3 -15.49 13.44 22.57
C TYR A 3 -15.63 12.59 21.29
N PRO A 4 -14.72 12.71 20.32
CA PRO A 4 -14.73 11.82 19.16
C PRO A 4 -14.60 10.38 19.67
N LYS A 5 -15.56 9.53 19.30
CA LYS A 5 -15.47 8.10 19.57
C LYS A 5 -14.30 7.55 18.74
N TRP A 6 -13.54 6.62 19.32
CA TRP A 6 -12.53 5.85 18.60
C TRP A 6 -13.13 5.22 17.34
N VAL A 7 -12.37 5.28 16.24
CA VAL A 7 -12.75 4.61 14.99
C VAL A 7 -12.79 3.11 15.25
N THR A 8 -13.90 2.45 14.93
CA THR A 8 -14.05 1.00 15.09
C THR A 8 -13.70 0.28 13.79
N ALA A 9 -13.45 -1.04 13.88
CA ALA A 9 -13.29 -1.88 12.70
C ALA A 9 -14.53 -1.82 11.78
N GLN A 10 -15.73 -1.69 12.34
CA GLN A 10 -16.97 -1.55 11.55
C GLN A 10 -17.04 -0.20 10.81
N ASP A 11 -16.47 0.87 11.38
CA ASP A 11 -16.39 2.16 10.70
C ASP A 11 -15.46 2.09 9.50
N LEU A 12 -14.30 1.43 9.63
CA LEU A 12 -13.38 1.17 8.53
C LEU A 12 -14.00 0.28 7.46
N ASP A 13 -14.67 -0.81 7.86
CA ASP A 13 -15.35 -1.72 6.93
C ASP A 13 -16.45 -0.98 6.13
N ARG A 14 -17.21 -0.08 6.77
CA ARG A 14 -18.22 0.75 6.08
C ARG A 14 -17.59 1.77 5.15
N TRP A 15 -16.56 2.47 5.61
CA TRP A 15 -15.85 3.45 4.78
C TRP A 15 -15.23 2.78 3.55
N ALA A 16 -14.57 1.64 3.71
CA ALA A 16 -13.99 0.86 2.61
C ALA A 16 -15.00 0.39 1.55
N ALA A 17 -16.30 0.39 1.87
CA ALA A 17 -17.38 0.11 0.90
C ALA A 17 -17.78 1.30 0.02
N THR A 18 -17.29 2.50 0.33
CA THR A 18 -17.60 3.69 -0.45
C THR A 18 -16.65 3.84 -1.64
N LEU A 19 -17.12 4.50 -2.70
CA LEU A 19 -16.25 4.88 -3.83
C LEU A 19 -15.14 5.84 -3.39
N GLN A 20 -15.44 6.71 -2.42
CA GLN A 20 -14.49 7.66 -1.87
C GLN A 20 -13.30 6.98 -1.19
N ALA A 21 -13.47 5.80 -0.61
CA ALA A 21 -12.36 5.10 0.05
C ALA A 21 -11.21 4.77 -0.91
N LYS A 22 -11.49 4.42 -2.16
CA LYS A 22 -10.43 4.25 -3.17
C LYS A 22 -9.64 5.55 -3.38
N GLY A 23 -10.36 6.67 -3.39
CA GLY A 23 -9.85 8.04 -3.44
C GLY A 23 -8.91 8.45 -2.31
N THR A 24 -9.25 8.01 -1.09
CA THR A 24 -8.74 8.57 0.17
C THR A 24 -7.85 7.60 0.95
N LEU A 25 -7.83 6.31 0.59
CA LEU A 25 -6.96 5.31 1.20
C LEU A 25 -5.45 5.63 1.00
N PRO A 26 -4.98 6.03 -0.20
CA PRO A 26 -3.58 6.44 -0.36
C PRO A 26 -3.21 7.63 0.54
N GLU A 27 -4.11 8.60 0.70
CA GLU A 27 -3.90 9.74 1.59
C GLU A 27 -3.81 9.29 3.06
N LEU A 28 -4.70 8.40 3.49
CA LEU A 28 -4.68 7.85 4.84
C LEU A 28 -3.36 7.13 5.13
N VAL A 29 -2.91 6.26 4.22
CA VAL A 29 -1.64 5.53 4.37
C VAL A 29 -0.45 6.49 4.37
N ARG A 30 -0.43 7.49 3.48
CA ARG A 30 0.58 8.56 3.48
C ARG A 30 0.70 9.22 4.86
N ARG A 31 -0.43 9.60 5.45
CA ARG A 31 -0.48 10.26 6.77
C ARG A 31 0.00 9.32 7.88
N LEU A 32 -0.32 8.03 7.80
CA LEU A 32 0.17 7.02 8.76
C LEU A 32 1.68 6.80 8.65
N VAL A 33 2.24 6.75 7.44
CA VAL A 33 3.69 6.67 7.24
C VAL A 33 4.39 7.86 7.89
N TRP A 34 3.92 9.08 7.61
CA TRP A 34 4.46 10.31 8.22
C TRP A 34 4.31 10.36 9.74
N ALA A 35 3.24 9.77 10.29
CA ALA A 35 2.99 9.78 11.73
C ALA A 35 3.77 8.71 12.50
N THR A 36 4.24 7.65 11.83
CA THR A 36 4.83 6.47 12.50
C THR A 36 6.33 6.29 12.25
N VAL A 37 6.85 6.84 11.15
CA VAL A 37 8.29 6.80 10.85
C VAL A 37 8.92 8.13 11.26
N PRO A 38 9.99 8.14 12.08
CA PRO A 38 10.72 9.37 12.39
C PRO A 38 11.21 10.05 11.10
N GLN A 39 11.07 11.38 11.04
CA GLN A 39 11.31 12.17 9.84
C GLN A 39 12.74 12.01 9.29
N GLU A 40 13.73 11.86 10.16
CA GLU A 40 15.14 11.62 9.82
C GLU A 40 15.38 10.30 9.05
N HIS A 41 14.42 9.38 9.12
CA HIS A 41 14.45 8.10 8.42
C HIS A 41 13.63 8.09 7.13
N LEU A 42 12.80 9.11 6.86
CA LEU A 42 12.01 9.22 5.64
C LEU A 42 12.82 9.90 4.53
N LEU A 43 13.13 9.15 3.46
CA LEU A 43 13.82 9.67 2.27
C LEU A 43 12.85 10.01 1.14
N LYS A 44 11.79 9.21 0.99
CA LYS A 44 10.71 9.44 0.01
C LYS A 44 9.40 8.90 0.57
N VAL A 45 8.33 9.65 0.36
CA VAL A 45 6.95 9.21 0.62
C VAL A 45 6.08 9.74 -0.52
N ASP A 46 5.60 8.85 -1.37
CA ASP A 46 4.76 9.16 -2.52
C ASP A 46 3.54 8.25 -2.52
N PHE A 47 2.35 8.83 -2.46
CA PHE A 47 1.07 8.12 -2.48
C PHE A 47 0.08 9.03 -3.20
N PRO A 48 -0.05 8.88 -4.54
CA PRO A 48 -1.00 9.65 -5.33
C PRO A 48 -2.42 9.45 -4.80
N SER A 49 -3.18 10.52 -4.66
CA SER A 49 -4.56 10.48 -4.12
C SER A 49 -5.52 11.29 -4.98
N GLU A 50 -6.82 11.06 -4.78
CA GLU A 50 -7.90 11.76 -5.49
C GLU A 50 -7.76 11.70 -7.02
N ALA A 51 -7.50 12.83 -7.68
CA ALA A 51 -7.42 12.93 -9.14
C ALA A 51 -6.21 12.21 -9.74
N GLU A 52 -5.21 11.84 -8.94
CA GLU A 52 -3.95 11.24 -9.40
C GLU A 52 -3.92 9.70 -9.32
N ILE A 53 -5.02 9.05 -8.92
CA ILE A 53 -5.09 7.59 -8.76
C ILE A 53 -5.02 6.85 -10.10
N HIS A 54 -5.29 7.53 -11.22
CA HIS A 54 -5.18 6.93 -12.55
C HIS A 54 -3.75 6.93 -13.11
N ARG A 55 -2.75 7.29 -12.31
CA ARG A 55 -1.35 7.25 -12.75
C ARG A 55 -0.91 5.80 -12.91
N PRO A 56 -0.30 5.42 -14.04
CA PRO A 56 0.31 4.10 -14.18
C PRO A 56 1.46 3.93 -13.19
N GLY A 57 1.55 2.75 -12.56
CA GLY A 57 2.55 2.43 -11.54
C GLY A 57 1.89 1.99 -10.22
N TYR A 58 2.69 1.93 -9.16
CA TYR A 58 2.25 1.57 -7.81
C TYR A 58 1.36 2.65 -7.20
N ASP A 59 0.41 2.24 -6.38
CA ASP A 59 -0.45 3.15 -5.60
C ASP A 59 0.34 3.94 -4.51
N GLY A 60 1.55 3.49 -4.17
CA GLY A 60 2.48 4.24 -3.35
C GLY A 60 3.93 3.74 -3.41
N THR A 61 4.84 4.60 -2.98
CA THR A 61 6.27 4.30 -2.85
C THR A 61 6.86 5.01 -1.65
N THR A 62 7.56 4.26 -0.81
CA THR A 62 8.35 4.79 0.30
C THR A 62 9.82 4.46 0.12
N VAL A 63 10.71 5.35 0.54
CA VAL A 63 12.13 5.01 0.75
C VAL A 63 12.48 5.43 2.17
N THR A 64 12.95 4.48 2.97
CA THR A 64 13.35 4.75 4.36
C THR A 64 14.77 4.29 4.65
N ARG A 65 15.48 5.03 5.51
CA ARG A 65 16.79 4.59 6.06
C ARG A 65 16.63 3.50 7.11
N LYS A 66 15.52 3.53 7.85
CA LYS A 66 15.16 2.57 8.88
C LYS A 66 13.63 2.47 8.90
N GLY A 67 13.14 1.25 8.72
CA GLY A 67 11.72 0.96 8.72
C GLY A 67 11.09 0.91 10.11
N THR A 68 9.80 0.61 10.13
CA THR A 68 9.05 0.18 11.30
C THR A 68 8.52 -1.24 11.06
N ILE A 69 7.73 -1.78 11.98
CA ILE A 69 7.03 -3.05 11.75
C ILE A 69 5.97 -2.97 10.62
N PHE A 70 5.58 -1.76 10.20
CA PHE A 70 4.57 -1.52 9.17
C PHE A 70 5.15 -0.95 7.88
N VAL A 71 6.28 -0.26 7.96
CA VAL A 71 6.93 0.41 6.82
C VAL A 71 8.30 -0.21 6.62
N PRO A 72 8.61 -0.82 5.46
CA PRO A 72 9.88 -1.51 5.27
C PRO A 72 11.07 -0.53 5.29
N GLU A 73 12.22 -1.06 5.70
CA GLU A 73 13.52 -0.43 5.46
C GLU A 73 13.86 -0.50 3.96
N GLY A 74 14.52 0.52 3.42
CA GLY A 74 14.82 0.58 2.00
C GLY A 74 13.60 1.00 1.16
N VAL A 75 13.46 0.41 -0.03
CA VAL A 75 12.38 0.74 -0.97
C VAL A 75 11.15 -0.09 -0.64
N GLY A 76 10.01 0.58 -0.44
CA GLY A 76 8.71 -0.06 -0.31
C GLY A 76 7.80 0.33 -1.46
N PHE A 77 7.30 -0.64 -2.21
CA PHE A 77 6.29 -0.46 -3.24
C PHE A 77 4.93 -0.92 -2.72
N TRP A 78 3.91 -0.07 -2.85
CA TRP A 78 2.64 -0.25 -2.20
C TRP A 78 1.50 -0.40 -3.20
N GLU A 79 0.66 -1.41 -3.00
CA GLU A 79 -0.62 -1.61 -3.70
C GLU A 79 -1.76 -1.51 -2.69
N LEU A 80 -2.77 -0.70 -2.99
CA LEU A 80 -3.82 -0.32 -2.05
C LEU A 80 -5.20 -0.72 -2.58
N GLY A 81 -5.90 -1.56 -1.82
CA GLY A 81 -7.19 -2.13 -2.21
C GLY A 81 -8.32 -1.91 -1.21
N CYS A 82 -9.54 -1.83 -1.74
CA CYS A 82 -10.78 -1.89 -0.96
C CYS A 82 -11.65 -3.12 -1.33
N ASP A 83 -11.08 -4.11 -2.03
CA ASP A 83 -11.80 -5.28 -2.54
C ASP A 83 -12.30 -6.19 -1.40
N VAL A 84 -13.57 -6.57 -1.47
CA VAL A 84 -14.28 -7.33 -0.45
C VAL A 84 -14.28 -8.84 -0.70
N ASN A 85 -14.09 -9.28 -1.95
CA ASN A 85 -14.34 -10.67 -2.34
C ASN A 85 -13.08 -11.54 -2.25
N ASP A 86 -11.95 -11.02 -2.73
CA ASP A 86 -10.70 -11.78 -2.83
C ASP A 86 -9.48 -10.87 -2.62
N PRO A 87 -9.29 -10.31 -1.41
CA PRO A 87 -8.17 -9.41 -1.15
C PRO A 87 -6.81 -10.12 -1.28
N LYS A 88 -6.73 -11.42 -0.94
CA LYS A 88 -5.49 -12.20 -1.05
C LYS A 88 -5.14 -12.50 -2.51
N GLY A 89 -6.08 -13.03 -3.29
CA GLY A 89 -5.82 -13.30 -4.70
C GLY A 89 -5.63 -12.01 -5.50
N LYS A 90 -6.26 -10.90 -5.11
CA LYS A 90 -5.94 -9.58 -5.68
C LYS A 90 -4.50 -9.19 -5.39
N ALA A 91 -4.05 -9.24 -4.14
CA ALA A 91 -2.67 -8.91 -3.78
C ALA A 91 -1.65 -9.78 -4.54
N GLN A 92 -1.94 -11.08 -4.72
CA GLN A 92 -1.08 -11.96 -5.51
C GLN A 92 -1.06 -11.58 -6.99
N ARG A 93 -2.22 -11.31 -7.60
CA ARG A 93 -2.30 -10.88 -9.00
C ARG A 93 -1.57 -9.55 -9.22
N ASP A 94 -1.75 -8.60 -8.31
CA ASP A 94 -1.06 -7.31 -8.38
C ASP A 94 0.46 -7.54 -8.30
N TYR A 95 0.95 -8.38 -7.38
CA TYR A 95 2.37 -8.76 -7.31
C TYR A 95 2.87 -9.39 -8.63
N ASP A 96 2.16 -10.40 -9.14
CA ASP A 96 2.55 -11.11 -10.37
C ASP A 96 2.61 -10.15 -11.57
N THR A 97 1.66 -9.23 -11.69
CA THR A 97 1.66 -8.17 -12.71
C THR A 97 2.89 -7.28 -12.57
N ARG A 98 3.25 -6.85 -11.35
CA ARG A 98 4.43 -5.99 -11.14
C ARG A 98 5.74 -6.69 -11.45
N VAL A 99 5.86 -7.97 -11.13
CA VAL A 99 7.03 -8.79 -11.51
C VAL A 99 7.11 -8.90 -13.04
N SER A 100 5.98 -9.16 -13.71
CA SER A 100 5.92 -9.22 -15.17
C SER A 100 6.32 -7.89 -15.83
N GLU A 101 5.78 -6.77 -15.34
CA GLU A 101 6.12 -5.43 -15.82
C GLU A 101 7.61 -5.10 -15.61
N HIS A 102 8.18 -5.47 -14.46
CA HIS A 102 9.60 -5.25 -14.19
C HIS A 102 10.49 -6.08 -15.11
N ASN A 103 10.20 -7.37 -15.28
CA ASN A 103 10.97 -8.22 -16.19
C ASN A 103 10.96 -7.67 -17.63
N GLN A 104 9.80 -7.16 -18.09
CA GLN A 104 9.72 -6.51 -19.40
C GLN A 104 10.62 -5.27 -19.49
N ARG A 105 10.65 -4.42 -18.46
CA ARG A 105 11.54 -3.23 -18.43
C ARG A 105 13.03 -3.63 -18.48
N ILE A 106 13.41 -4.71 -17.79
CA ILE A 106 14.77 -5.24 -17.86
C ILE A 106 15.11 -5.73 -19.28
N GLU A 107 14.19 -6.44 -19.95
CA GLU A 107 14.35 -6.86 -21.35
C GLU A 107 14.49 -5.67 -22.30
N ASP A 108 13.78 -4.57 -22.02
CA ASP A 108 13.85 -3.31 -22.77
C ASP A 108 15.13 -2.50 -22.48
N GLY A 109 16.01 -3.00 -21.60
CA GLY A 109 17.33 -2.43 -21.30
C GLY A 109 17.38 -1.51 -20.08
N GLU A 110 16.32 -1.44 -19.28
CA GLU A 110 16.37 -0.75 -17.99
C GLU A 110 17.16 -1.58 -16.96
N HIS A 111 17.82 -0.90 -16.03
CA HIS A 111 18.55 -1.52 -14.94
C HIS A 111 18.02 -0.99 -13.61
N GLU A 112 17.03 -1.69 -13.06
CA GLU A 112 16.45 -1.39 -11.75
C GLU A 112 16.82 -2.52 -10.78
N ASP A 113 17.54 -2.19 -9.70
CA ASP A 113 17.90 -3.16 -8.66
C ASP A 113 16.79 -3.24 -7.61
N LEU A 114 15.99 -4.31 -7.69
CA LEU A 114 14.91 -4.61 -6.74
C LEU A 114 15.34 -5.52 -5.59
N SER A 115 16.63 -5.87 -5.46
CA SER A 115 17.11 -6.81 -4.43
C SER A 115 16.85 -6.33 -2.99
N GLN A 116 16.67 -5.03 -2.82
CA GLN A 116 16.35 -4.38 -1.53
C GLN A 116 14.93 -3.78 -1.52
N ALA A 117 14.08 -4.14 -2.48
CA ALA A 117 12.71 -3.66 -2.55
C ALA A 117 11.75 -4.62 -1.84
N THR A 118 10.80 -4.05 -1.10
CA THR A 118 9.70 -4.78 -0.46
C THR A 118 8.39 -4.42 -1.13
N PHE A 119 7.63 -5.42 -1.56
CA PHE A 119 6.25 -5.25 -2.00
C PHE A 119 5.30 -5.30 -0.80
N VAL A 120 4.40 -4.32 -0.70
CA VAL A 120 3.44 -4.18 0.40
C VAL A 120 2.03 -4.07 -0.17
N ALA A 121 1.19 -5.06 0.12
CA ALA A 121 -0.24 -5.01 -0.18
C ALA A 121 -1.02 -4.53 1.04
N VAL A 122 -1.82 -3.48 0.88
CA VAL A 122 -2.70 -2.95 1.91
C VAL A 122 -4.15 -3.13 1.48
N THR A 123 -4.97 -3.67 2.38
CA THR A 123 -6.42 -3.70 2.19
C THR A 123 -7.13 -2.99 3.32
N ALA A 124 -8.09 -2.12 2.98
CA ALA A 124 -9.01 -1.51 3.94
C ALA A 124 -10.13 -2.47 4.38
N ARG A 125 -10.12 -3.71 3.88
CA ARG A 125 -11.06 -4.77 4.24
C ARG A 125 -10.41 -5.80 5.13
N ARG A 126 -11.22 -6.46 5.94
CA ARG A 126 -10.77 -7.62 6.72
C ARG A 126 -10.26 -8.72 5.79
N LEU A 127 -9.01 -9.14 6.00
CA LEU A 127 -8.53 -10.38 5.42
C LEU A 127 -9.28 -11.56 6.05
N PRO A 128 -9.85 -12.48 5.25
CA PRO A 128 -10.30 -13.75 5.78
C PRO A 128 -9.12 -14.40 6.51
N ALA A 129 -9.36 -15.01 7.67
CA ALA A 129 -8.31 -15.69 8.42
C ALA A 129 -7.59 -16.67 7.47
N SER A 130 -6.30 -16.45 7.25
CA SER A 130 -5.48 -17.38 6.50
C SER A 130 -5.39 -18.67 7.31
N ARG A 131 -5.90 -19.79 6.77
CA ARG A 131 -5.24 -21.07 7.04
C ARG A 131 -3.82 -20.91 6.53
N GLU A 132 -2.84 -21.06 7.42
CA GLU A 132 -1.42 -21.05 7.06
C GLU A 132 -1.24 -21.97 5.86
N LEU A 133 -0.65 -21.43 4.79
CA LEU A 133 -0.19 -22.25 3.69
C LEU A 133 1.10 -22.89 4.19
N GLY A 134 1.01 -24.19 4.53
CA GLY A 134 2.18 -25.03 4.79
C GLY A 134 2.91 -25.42 3.50
#